data_AF-A0A7W8RUW2-F1
#
_entry.id   AF-A0A7W8RUW2-F1
#
_cell.length_a   1.000
_cell.length_b   1.000
_cell.length_c   1.000
_cell.angle_alpha   90.00
_cell.angle_beta   90.00
_cell.angle_gamma   90.00
#
_symmetry.space_group_name_H-M   'P 1'
#
loop_
_entity.id
_entity.type
_entity.pdbx_description
1 polymer ?
#
loop_
_entity_poly.entity_id
_entity_poly.type
_entity_poly.pdbx_seq_one_letter_code
_entity_poly.pdbx_strand_id
1 'polypeptide(L)'
;MLYDNASHASVTLGGVGASVALGSGAQASGAGSSALGANAVAAAPNSVALGAGSAASDANSVSIGSLGHERTISHVAPGVSPTDAVNMQRLDSVQQGVNAVARQAYSGIAGATSLTMIPDVDPGKTLSVGIGSGNYKGYTAVAIGFSARVTANLKVKGGVGTSATGKPAVCPRRSRCIIAADARPDARAPDRITDKGGGDRAI
;
A
#
# COMPACT_ATOMS: atom_id res chain seq x y z
N MET A 1 35.88 24.56 25.62
CA MET A 1 34.77 24.39 24.66
C MET A 1 34.30 25.77 24.24
N LEU A 2 34.72 26.25 23.06
CA LEU A 2 34.02 27.35 22.37
C LEU A 2 33.74 26.84 20.96
N TYR A 3 32.48 26.56 20.67
CA TYR A 3 32.01 26.51 19.30
C TYR A 3 31.82 27.96 18.88
N ASP A 4 32.68 28.44 17.99
CA ASP A 4 32.46 29.70 17.30
C ASP A 4 31.23 29.52 16.41
N ASN A 5 30.11 30.10 16.84
CA ASN A 5 28.86 30.10 16.11
C ASN A 5 29.00 31.12 14.98
N ALA A 6 29.61 30.67 13.88
CA ALA A 6 29.88 31.47 12.70
C ALA A 6 28.65 32.31 12.32
N SER A 7 28.86 33.62 12.30
CA SER A 7 28.01 34.65 11.70
C SER A 7 27.10 34.11 10.60
N HIS A 8 25.80 34.08 10.85
CA HIS A 8 24.81 33.78 9.81
C HIS A 8 24.82 34.91 8.77
N ALA A 9 25.37 34.65 7.59
CA ALA A 9 25.20 35.53 6.43
C ALA A 9 23.73 35.46 5.99
N SER A 10 22.90 36.38 6.48
CA SER A 10 21.51 36.51 6.04
C SER A 10 21.48 37.23 4.69
N VAL A 11 21.07 36.52 3.63
CA VAL A 11 20.76 37.13 2.33
C VAL A 11 19.30 37.57 2.37
N THR A 12 19.06 38.86 2.60
CA THR A 12 17.71 39.44 2.53
C THR A 12 17.45 39.96 1.11
N LEU A 13 16.53 39.32 0.40
CA LEU A 13 16.08 39.73 -0.93
C LEU A 13 14.75 40.47 -0.78
N GLY A 14 14.74 41.77 -1.08
CA GLY A 14 13.58 42.65 -0.90
C GLY A 14 12.94 43.05 -2.23
N GLY A 15 11.61 42.96 -2.31
CA GLY A 15 10.80 43.47 -3.43
C GLY A 15 9.48 42.70 -3.62
N VAL A 16 8.40 43.38 -4.02
CA VAL A 16 7.18 42.71 -4.52
C VAL A 16 7.51 42.04 -5.85
N GLY A 17 7.41 40.71 -5.90
CA GLY A 17 7.86 39.92 -7.05
C GLY A 17 9.35 39.62 -7.08
N ALA A 18 10.08 39.80 -5.96
CA ALA A 18 11.49 39.45 -5.87
C ALA A 18 11.73 38.00 -6.30
N SER A 19 12.53 37.83 -7.35
CA SER A 19 12.97 36.53 -7.81
C SER A 19 14.40 36.26 -7.34
N VAL A 20 14.71 35.00 -7.06
CA VAL A 20 15.99 34.59 -6.51
C VAL A 20 16.70 33.75 -7.56
N ALA A 21 17.88 34.18 -8.02
CA ALA A 21 18.72 33.38 -8.91
C ALA A 21 20.08 33.14 -8.27
N LEU A 22 20.36 31.88 -7.91
CA LEU A 22 21.61 31.46 -7.29
C LEU A 22 22.29 30.40 -8.17
N GLY A 23 23.43 30.76 -8.75
CA GLY A 23 24.21 29.89 -9.64
C GLY A 23 24.55 30.56 -10.97
N SER A 24 25.65 30.13 -11.60
CA SER A 24 26.04 30.65 -12.91
C SER A 24 24.98 30.33 -13.96
N GLY A 25 24.46 31.36 -14.65
CA GLY A 25 23.41 31.18 -15.66
C GLY A 25 22.03 30.82 -15.09
N ALA A 26 21.82 30.92 -13.77
CA ALA A 26 20.50 30.75 -13.17
C ALA A 26 19.57 31.89 -13.61
N GLN A 27 18.32 31.56 -13.95
CA GLN A 27 17.32 32.50 -14.45
C GLN A 27 16.03 32.34 -13.65
N ALA A 28 15.67 33.36 -12.87
CA ALA A 28 14.41 33.44 -12.14
C ALA A 28 13.56 34.56 -12.75
N SER A 29 12.96 34.29 -13.91
CA SER A 29 12.19 35.27 -14.69
C SER A 29 10.71 35.35 -14.28
N GLY A 30 10.20 34.35 -13.56
CA GLY A 30 8.85 34.40 -12.99
C GLY A 30 8.75 35.34 -11.79
N ALA A 31 7.63 36.03 -11.64
CA ALA A 31 7.37 36.87 -10.47
C ALA A 31 7.37 36.03 -9.18
N GLY A 32 8.22 36.36 -8.20
CA GLY A 32 8.35 35.57 -6.96
C GLY A 32 8.97 34.18 -7.16
N SER A 33 9.69 33.96 -8.26
CA SER A 33 10.30 32.67 -8.57
C SER A 33 11.68 32.49 -7.93
N SER A 34 12.14 31.26 -7.75
CA SER A 34 13.47 30.96 -7.21
C SER A 34 14.18 29.91 -8.07
N ALA A 35 15.31 30.26 -8.67
CA ALA A 35 16.21 29.37 -9.39
C ALA A 35 17.48 29.12 -8.55
N LEU A 36 17.68 27.87 -8.15
CA LEU A 36 18.75 27.43 -7.24
C LEU A 36 19.61 26.37 -7.92
N GLY A 37 20.69 26.78 -8.59
CA GLY A 37 21.63 25.90 -9.28
C GLY A 37 22.15 26.53 -10.58
N ALA A 38 23.31 26.09 -11.04
CA ALA A 38 23.85 26.53 -12.33
C ALA A 38 22.88 26.17 -13.46
N ASN A 39 22.57 27.13 -14.33
CA ASN A 39 21.59 26.98 -15.42
C ASN A 39 20.18 26.56 -14.97
N ALA A 40 19.80 26.75 -13.70
CA ALA A 40 18.42 26.52 -13.26
C ALA A 40 17.51 27.62 -13.81
N VAL A 41 16.31 27.27 -14.28
CA VAL A 41 15.36 28.21 -14.90
C VAL A 41 14.00 28.13 -14.19
N ALA A 42 13.63 29.17 -13.46
CA ALA A 42 12.31 29.33 -12.88
C ALA A 42 11.53 30.41 -13.67
N ALA A 43 10.79 29.97 -14.68
CA ALA A 43 10.11 30.87 -15.62
C ALA A 43 8.69 31.25 -15.19
N ALA A 44 8.06 30.43 -14.35
CA ALA A 44 6.68 30.62 -13.94
C ALA A 44 6.53 31.43 -12.64
N PRO A 45 5.40 32.15 -12.43
CA PRO A 45 5.13 32.87 -11.19
C PRO A 45 5.07 31.93 -9.97
N ASN A 46 5.62 32.38 -8.84
CA ASN A 46 5.66 31.62 -7.58
C ASN A 46 6.20 30.18 -7.75
N SER A 47 7.22 30.00 -8.59
CA SER A 47 7.81 28.68 -8.88
C SER A 47 9.24 28.55 -8.37
N VAL A 48 9.69 27.33 -8.10
CA VAL A 48 11.06 27.04 -7.64
C VAL A 48 11.72 26.01 -8.55
N ALA A 49 12.82 26.36 -9.18
CA ALA A 49 13.71 25.42 -9.87
C ALA A 49 14.89 25.08 -8.95
N LEU A 50 14.95 23.84 -8.47
CA LEU A 50 15.95 23.37 -7.51
C LEU A 50 16.90 22.36 -8.18
N GLY A 51 18.19 22.69 -8.21
CA GLY A 51 19.25 21.89 -8.83
C GLY A 51 19.74 22.48 -10.16
N ALA A 52 20.97 22.12 -10.53
CA ALA A 52 21.58 22.58 -11.76
C ALA A 52 20.82 22.05 -13.00
N GLY A 53 20.52 22.93 -13.96
CA GLY A 53 19.74 22.58 -15.16
C GLY A 53 18.28 22.23 -14.89
N SER A 54 17.74 22.45 -13.69
CA SER A 54 16.32 22.26 -13.41
C SER A 54 15.47 23.34 -14.08
N ALA A 55 14.27 23.00 -14.52
CA ALA A 55 13.34 23.92 -15.17
C ALA A 55 11.96 23.86 -14.48
N ALA A 56 11.49 25.00 -13.97
CA ALA A 56 10.15 25.17 -13.42
C ALA A 56 9.29 26.00 -14.39
N SER A 57 8.41 25.32 -15.11
CA SER A 57 7.53 25.90 -16.14
C SER A 57 6.10 26.19 -15.64
N ASP A 58 5.71 25.65 -14.48
CA ASP A 58 4.35 25.75 -13.95
C ASP A 58 4.29 26.68 -12.75
N ALA A 59 3.20 27.46 -12.64
CA ALA A 59 3.00 28.36 -11.51
C ALA A 59 2.73 27.60 -10.21
N ASN A 60 3.17 28.12 -9.06
CA ASN A 60 3.01 27.47 -7.75
C ASN A 60 3.63 26.06 -7.68
N SER A 61 4.74 25.82 -8.38
CA SER A 61 5.37 24.50 -8.47
C SER A 61 6.82 24.52 -7.99
N VAL A 62 7.30 23.37 -7.54
CA VAL A 62 8.71 23.13 -7.26
C VAL A 62 9.20 22.05 -8.21
N SER A 63 10.11 22.39 -9.11
CA SER A 63 10.77 21.47 -10.02
C SER A 63 12.18 21.17 -9.53
N ILE A 64 12.48 19.89 -9.32
CA ILE A 64 13.82 19.42 -8.91
C ILE A 64 14.66 18.91 -10.09
N GLY A 65 14.19 19.10 -11.33
CA GLY A 65 14.79 18.54 -12.53
C GLY A 65 14.26 19.18 -13.80
N SER A 66 14.50 18.53 -14.92
CA SER A 66 13.88 18.84 -16.20
C SER A 66 13.39 17.55 -16.83
N LEU A 67 12.60 17.64 -17.91
CA LEU A 67 12.15 16.46 -18.65
C LEU A 67 13.36 15.59 -19.06
N GLY A 68 13.36 14.32 -18.69
CA GLY A 68 14.46 13.37 -18.94
C GLY A 68 15.67 13.51 -18.02
N HIS A 69 15.64 14.46 -17.08
CA HIS A 69 16.65 14.69 -16.05
C HIS A 69 15.98 14.85 -14.67
N GLU A 70 15.09 13.91 -14.35
CA GLU A 70 14.43 13.83 -13.07
C GLU A 70 15.41 13.44 -11.96
N ARG A 71 15.14 13.89 -10.73
CA ARG A 71 15.94 13.58 -9.56
C ARG A 71 15.10 12.82 -8.56
N THR A 72 15.72 11.91 -7.82
CA THR A 72 15.07 11.19 -6.74
C THR A 72 15.13 12.02 -5.46
N ILE A 73 14.02 12.06 -4.72
CA ILE A 73 13.98 12.61 -3.36
C ILE A 73 14.14 11.43 -2.40
N SER A 74 15.29 11.36 -1.73
CA SER A 74 15.57 10.32 -0.73
C SER A 74 15.36 10.84 0.68
N HIS A 75 15.21 9.93 1.65
CA HIS A 75 15.02 10.26 3.07
C HIS A 75 13.73 11.03 3.39
N VAL A 76 12.67 10.79 2.60
CA VAL A 76 11.33 11.32 2.87
C VAL A 76 10.66 10.47 3.95
N ALA A 77 10.41 11.09 5.11
CA ALA A 77 9.63 10.48 6.18
C ALA A 77 8.18 10.21 5.71
N PRO A 78 7.46 9.25 6.31
CA PRO A 78 6.07 9.02 5.95
C PRO A 78 5.21 10.25 6.25
N GLY A 79 4.43 10.70 5.27
CA GLY A 79 3.46 11.79 5.45
C GLY A 79 2.40 11.49 6.52
N VAL A 80 1.95 12.54 7.20
CA VAL A 80 0.94 12.52 8.28
C VAL A 80 -0.31 13.30 7.86
N SER A 81 -0.13 14.45 7.21
CA SER A 81 -1.22 15.28 6.69
C SER A 81 -1.60 14.88 5.25
N PRO A 82 -2.83 15.21 4.79
CA PRO A 82 -3.30 14.85 3.44
C PRO A 82 -2.47 15.44 2.28
N THR A 83 -1.71 16.51 2.56
CA THR A 83 -0.88 17.23 1.57
C THR A 83 0.60 16.86 1.67
N ASP A 84 0.96 15.87 2.48
CA ASP A 84 2.35 15.46 2.65
C ASP A 84 2.81 14.51 1.54
N ALA A 85 4.12 14.50 1.29
CA ALA A 85 4.71 13.56 0.36
C ALA A 85 4.61 12.11 0.86
N VAL A 86 4.29 11.19 -0.06
CA VAL A 86 4.24 9.75 0.22
C VAL A 86 5.56 9.10 -0.18
N ASN A 87 6.13 8.28 0.70
CA ASN A 87 7.32 7.51 0.40
C ASN A 87 6.97 6.08 -0.10
N MET A 88 7.98 5.38 -0.66
CA MET A 88 7.79 4.04 -1.24
C MET A 88 7.26 3.01 -0.24
N GLN A 89 7.62 3.10 1.04
CA GLN A 89 7.14 2.17 2.07
C GLN A 89 5.61 2.22 2.22
N ARG A 90 5.01 3.42 2.14
CA ARG A 90 3.55 3.58 2.19
C ARG A 90 2.88 3.02 0.93
N LEU A 91 3.47 3.26 -0.24
CA LEU A 91 2.95 2.73 -1.51
C LEU A 91 3.00 1.19 -1.56
N ASP A 92 4.10 0.58 -1.11
CA ASP A 92 4.26 -0.87 -1.04
C ASP A 92 3.23 -1.51 -0.11
N SER A 93 2.93 -0.84 1.01
CA SER A 93 1.91 -1.29 1.97
C SER A 93 0.51 -1.30 1.32
N VAL A 94 0.18 -0.26 0.54
CA VAL A 94 -1.07 -0.20 -0.22
C VAL A 94 -1.12 -1.29 -1.29
N GLN A 95 -0.03 -1.50 -2.03
CA GLN A 95 0.06 -2.53 -3.06
C GLN A 95 -0.13 -3.95 -2.48
N GLN A 96 0.43 -4.22 -1.30
CA GLN A 96 0.22 -5.47 -0.58
C GLN A 96 -1.24 -5.65 -0.14
N GLY A 97 -1.88 -4.60 0.36
CA GLY A 97 -3.31 -4.61 0.69
C GLY A 97 -4.19 -4.90 -0.51
N VAL A 98 -3.95 -4.23 -1.64
CA VAL A 98 -4.66 -4.47 -2.90
C VAL A 98 -4.47 -5.93 -3.37
N ASN A 99 -3.26 -6.46 -3.28
CA ASN A 99 -2.96 -7.85 -3.61
C ASN A 99 -3.63 -8.85 -2.65
N ALA A 100 -3.88 -8.48 -1.40
CA ALA A 100 -4.64 -9.31 -0.46
C ALA A 100 -6.13 -9.33 -0.84
N VAL A 101 -6.71 -8.18 -1.16
CA VAL A 101 -8.10 -8.10 -1.63
C VAL A 101 -8.31 -8.89 -2.93
N ALA A 102 -7.39 -8.75 -3.89
CA ALA A 102 -7.46 -9.52 -5.13
C ALA A 102 -7.44 -11.04 -4.87
N ARG A 103 -6.56 -11.50 -3.97
CA ARG A 103 -6.49 -12.91 -3.55
C ARG A 103 -7.81 -13.38 -2.95
N GLN A 104 -8.36 -12.60 -2.01
CA GLN A 104 -9.62 -12.92 -1.34
C GLN A 104 -10.81 -12.96 -2.33
N ALA A 105 -10.81 -12.08 -3.32
CA ALA A 105 -11.83 -12.10 -4.37
C ALA A 105 -11.72 -13.35 -5.25
N TYR A 106 -10.51 -13.71 -5.71
CA TYR A 106 -10.30 -14.89 -6.55
C TYR A 106 -10.62 -16.19 -5.80
N SER A 107 -10.27 -16.27 -4.52
CA SER A 107 -10.62 -17.39 -3.67
C SER A 107 -12.15 -17.47 -3.50
N GLY A 108 -12.84 -16.34 -3.26
CA GLY A 108 -14.30 -16.31 -3.18
C GLY A 108 -14.99 -16.78 -4.45
N ILE A 109 -14.50 -16.38 -5.63
CA ILE A 109 -15.03 -16.84 -6.92
C ILE A 109 -14.80 -18.34 -7.09
N ALA A 110 -13.60 -18.85 -6.78
CA ALA A 110 -13.33 -20.28 -6.82
C ALA A 110 -14.26 -21.05 -5.86
N GLY A 111 -14.55 -20.49 -4.68
CA GLY A 111 -15.52 -21.05 -3.73
C GLY A 111 -16.92 -21.14 -4.34
N ALA A 112 -17.38 -20.08 -5.00
CA ALA A 112 -18.67 -20.08 -5.68
C ALA A 112 -18.72 -21.10 -6.84
N THR A 113 -17.67 -21.22 -7.65
CA THR A 113 -17.62 -22.22 -8.74
C THR A 113 -17.50 -23.65 -8.22
N SER A 114 -16.93 -23.85 -7.03
CA SER A 114 -16.90 -25.16 -6.40
C SER A 114 -18.31 -25.63 -5.99
N LEU A 115 -19.21 -24.72 -5.61
CA LEU A 115 -20.61 -25.05 -5.30
C LEU A 115 -21.41 -25.47 -6.54
N THR A 116 -21.06 -24.97 -7.73
CA THR A 116 -21.76 -25.34 -8.97
C THR A 116 -21.38 -26.73 -9.47
N MET A 117 -20.21 -27.23 -9.09
CA MET A 117 -19.76 -28.60 -9.41
C MET A 117 -20.31 -29.67 -8.45
N ILE A 118 -21.13 -29.29 -7.46
CA ILE A 118 -21.79 -30.28 -6.60
C ILE A 118 -22.78 -31.10 -7.45
N PRO A 119 -22.68 -32.45 -7.41
CA PRO A 119 -23.56 -33.35 -8.14
C PRO A 119 -25.04 -33.05 -7.88
N ASP A 120 -25.82 -33.09 -8.96
CA ASP A 120 -27.28 -32.99 -8.87
C ASP A 120 -27.88 -34.24 -8.22
N VAL A 121 -29.07 -34.09 -7.63
CA VAL A 121 -29.89 -35.21 -7.15
C VAL A 121 -30.32 -36.14 -8.28
N ASP A 122 -30.04 -37.43 -8.12
CA ASP A 122 -30.44 -38.48 -9.07
C ASP A 122 -31.98 -38.60 -9.20
N PRO A 123 -32.49 -39.06 -10.36
CA PRO A 123 -33.92 -39.33 -10.55
C PRO A 123 -34.43 -40.35 -9.52
N GLY A 124 -35.43 -39.95 -8.72
CA GLY A 124 -36.04 -40.81 -7.68
C GLY A 124 -35.49 -40.61 -6.26
N LYS A 125 -34.49 -39.77 -6.06
CA LYS A 125 -33.99 -39.35 -4.74
C LYS A 125 -34.28 -37.86 -4.50
N THR A 126 -34.65 -37.50 -3.27
CA THR A 126 -35.02 -36.12 -2.90
C THR A 126 -33.84 -35.30 -2.39
N LEU A 127 -32.72 -35.94 -2.05
CA LEU A 127 -31.54 -35.32 -1.44
C LEU A 127 -30.25 -35.98 -1.95
N SER A 128 -29.23 -35.16 -2.20
CA SER A 128 -27.87 -35.56 -2.53
C SER A 128 -26.89 -34.66 -1.79
N VAL A 129 -25.77 -35.22 -1.35
CA VAL A 129 -24.65 -34.51 -0.73
C VAL A 129 -23.42 -34.81 -1.54
N GLY A 130 -22.65 -33.77 -1.85
CA GLY A 130 -21.46 -33.93 -2.66
C GLY A 130 -20.41 -32.87 -2.37
N ILE A 131 -19.25 -33.12 -2.95
CA ILE A 131 -18.10 -32.24 -2.89
C ILE A 131 -17.86 -31.73 -4.31
N GLY A 132 -17.78 -30.41 -4.45
CA GLY A 132 -17.37 -29.77 -5.70
C GLY A 132 -16.05 -29.04 -5.52
N SER A 133 -15.31 -28.90 -6.60
CA SER A 133 -14.04 -28.17 -6.63
C SER A 133 -14.06 -27.13 -7.73
N GLY A 134 -13.61 -25.92 -7.44
CA GLY A 134 -13.58 -24.81 -8.37
C GLY A 134 -12.16 -24.30 -8.54
N ASN A 135 -11.77 -23.96 -9.76
CA ASN A 135 -10.52 -23.24 -10.01
C ASN A 135 -10.83 -21.90 -10.68
N TYR A 136 -10.19 -20.83 -10.22
CA TYR A 136 -10.24 -19.53 -10.86
C TYR A 136 -8.89 -18.84 -10.78
N LYS A 137 -8.28 -18.51 -11.93
CA LYS A 137 -6.99 -17.79 -12.02
C LYS A 137 -5.88 -18.41 -11.14
N GLY A 138 -5.84 -19.74 -11.02
CA GLY A 138 -4.85 -20.46 -10.21
C GLY A 138 -5.22 -20.63 -8.73
N TYR A 139 -6.37 -20.10 -8.28
CA TYR A 139 -6.90 -20.33 -6.93
C TYR A 139 -7.87 -21.51 -6.98
N THR A 140 -7.66 -22.48 -6.11
CA THR A 140 -8.54 -23.65 -5.94
C THR A 140 -9.42 -23.48 -4.72
N ALA A 141 -10.67 -23.86 -4.83
CA ALA A 141 -11.56 -24.00 -3.70
C ALA A 141 -12.31 -25.32 -3.76
N VAL A 142 -12.73 -25.78 -2.59
CA VAL A 142 -13.50 -26.99 -2.41
C VAL A 142 -14.74 -26.61 -1.61
N ALA A 143 -15.89 -27.05 -2.08
CA ALA A 143 -17.14 -26.88 -1.38
C ALA A 143 -17.80 -28.21 -1.09
N ILE A 144 -18.44 -28.27 0.06
CA ILE A 144 -19.33 -29.35 0.46
C ILE A 144 -20.72 -28.75 0.48
N GLY A 145 -21.67 -29.43 -0.15
CA GLY A 145 -23.05 -28.98 -0.10
C GLY A 145 -24.02 -30.08 -0.43
N PHE A 146 -25.27 -29.68 -0.41
CA PHE A 146 -26.40 -30.53 -0.69
C PHE A 146 -27.20 -29.95 -1.85
N SER A 147 -27.76 -30.84 -2.65
CA SER A 147 -28.80 -30.53 -3.62
C SER A 147 -30.06 -31.25 -3.18
N ALA A 148 -31.21 -30.58 -3.23
CA ALA A 148 -32.51 -31.16 -2.90
C ALA A 148 -33.54 -30.85 -3.98
N ARG A 149 -34.42 -31.80 -4.28
CA ARG A 149 -35.52 -31.63 -5.23
C ARG A 149 -36.81 -31.37 -4.45
N VAL A 150 -37.36 -30.16 -4.58
CA VAL A 150 -38.56 -29.73 -3.85
C VAL A 150 -39.83 -30.07 -4.63
N THR A 151 -39.79 -29.97 -5.96
CA THR A 151 -40.87 -30.35 -6.88
C THR A 151 -40.24 -30.94 -8.15
N ALA A 152 -41.02 -31.55 -9.04
CA ALA A 152 -40.51 -32.11 -10.31
C ALA A 152 -39.57 -31.15 -11.07
N ASN A 153 -39.82 -29.83 -10.96
CA ASN A 153 -39.10 -28.76 -11.64
C ASN A 153 -38.25 -27.84 -10.72
N LEU A 154 -38.30 -28.00 -9.39
CA LEU A 154 -37.60 -27.12 -8.46
C LEU A 154 -36.47 -27.87 -7.76
N LYS A 155 -35.24 -27.42 -7.98
CA LYS A 155 -34.03 -27.89 -7.28
C LYS A 155 -33.42 -26.74 -6.49
N VAL A 156 -33.07 -27.01 -5.24
CA VAL A 156 -32.37 -26.07 -4.36
C VAL A 156 -31.00 -26.65 -4.07
N LYS A 157 -29.95 -25.84 -4.26
CA LYS A 157 -28.57 -26.19 -3.90
C LYS A 157 -28.11 -25.23 -2.81
N GLY A 158 -27.40 -25.77 -1.84
CA GLY A 158 -26.79 -24.99 -0.76
C GLY A 158 -25.51 -25.68 -0.32
N GLY A 159 -24.54 -24.91 0.14
CA GLY A 159 -23.28 -25.48 0.59
C GLY A 159 -22.34 -24.44 1.16
N VAL A 160 -21.24 -24.93 1.69
CA VAL A 160 -20.16 -24.13 2.24
C VAL A 160 -18.88 -24.46 1.49
N GLY A 161 -18.19 -23.42 1.05
CA GLY A 161 -16.93 -23.52 0.32
C GLY A 161 -15.79 -22.96 1.15
N THR A 162 -14.67 -23.68 1.18
CA THR A 162 -13.40 -23.14 1.63
C THR A 162 -12.43 -23.06 0.46
N SER A 163 -11.59 -22.02 0.48
CA SER A 163 -10.66 -21.76 -0.61
C SER A 163 -9.25 -21.97 -0.10
N ALA A 164 -8.55 -22.97 -0.63
CA ALA A 164 -7.15 -23.16 -0.32
C ALA A 164 -6.37 -22.16 -1.18
N THR A 165 -5.81 -21.13 -0.53
CA THR A 165 -5.00 -20.12 -1.20
C THR A 165 -3.73 -20.78 -1.74
N GLY A 166 -3.72 -21.11 -3.04
CA GLY A 166 -2.54 -21.59 -3.73
C GLY A 166 -1.53 -20.46 -3.96
N LYS A 167 -0.69 -20.18 -2.96
CA LYS A 167 0.68 -19.69 -3.21
C LYS A 167 1.64 -20.59 -2.45
N PRO A 168 2.67 -21.17 -3.10
CA PRO A 168 3.72 -21.88 -2.37
C PRO A 168 4.32 -20.89 -1.38
N ALA A 169 4.55 -21.35 -0.15
CA ALA A 169 5.34 -20.60 0.81
C ALA A 169 6.71 -20.33 0.18
N VAL A 170 6.90 -19.14 -0.39
CA VAL A 170 8.24 -18.65 -0.74
C VAL A 170 8.86 -18.31 0.60
N CYS A 171 9.54 -19.30 1.19
CA CYS A 171 10.31 -19.13 2.40
C CYS A 171 11.63 -18.45 1.98
N PRO A 172 11.85 -17.14 2.29
CA PRO A 172 13.16 -16.54 2.09
C PRO A 172 14.19 -17.30 2.93
N ARG A 173 15.36 -17.51 2.34
CA ARG A 173 16.36 -18.55 2.68
C ARG A 173 16.92 -18.55 4.11
N ARG A 174 16.53 -17.62 4.99
CA ARG A 174 17.04 -17.55 6.36
C ARG A 174 15.96 -17.02 7.31
N SER A 175 15.56 -17.91 8.23
CA SER A 175 14.75 -17.69 9.43
C SER A 175 13.29 -18.12 9.31
N ARG A 176 13.04 -19.31 9.88
CA ARG A 176 11.78 -19.90 10.35
C ARG A 176 10.50 -19.39 9.67
N CYS A 177 9.97 -20.22 8.78
CA CYS A 177 8.62 -20.10 8.26
C CYS A 177 7.63 -20.19 9.43
N ILE A 178 7.09 -19.05 9.88
CA ILE A 178 5.84 -19.07 10.64
C ILE A 178 4.76 -19.19 9.55
N ILE A 179 4.13 -20.35 9.48
CA ILE A 179 2.95 -20.57 8.65
C ILE A 179 1.90 -19.56 9.14
N ALA A 180 1.74 -18.44 8.44
CA ALA A 180 0.57 -17.58 8.61
C ALA A 180 -0.60 -18.32 7.95
N ALA A 181 -1.14 -19.31 8.65
CA ALA A 181 -2.53 -19.69 8.48
C ALA A 181 -3.33 -18.48 8.94
N ASP A 182 -4.04 -17.83 8.02
CA ASP A 182 -5.07 -16.84 8.34
C ASP A 182 -6.24 -17.57 9.02
N ALA A 183 -6.03 -17.97 10.27
CA ALA A 183 -7.07 -18.35 11.20
C ALA A 183 -7.48 -17.05 11.90
N ARG A 184 -8.71 -16.61 11.65
CA ARG A 184 -9.34 -15.48 12.33
C ARG A 184 -9.09 -15.54 13.85
N PRO A 185 -8.58 -14.49 14.51
CA PRO A 185 -8.55 -14.45 15.95
C PRO A 185 -9.87 -13.85 16.46
N ASP A 186 -10.98 -14.58 16.29
CA ASP A 186 -12.21 -14.34 17.05
C ASP A 186 -12.13 -15.17 18.34
N ALA A 187 -11.17 -14.86 19.21
CA ALA A 187 -11.06 -15.45 20.54
C ALA A 187 -10.73 -14.35 21.57
N ARG A 188 -11.81 -13.69 21.96
CA ARG A 188 -12.03 -12.98 23.22
C ARG A 188 -11.12 -13.48 24.35
N ALA A 189 -10.09 -12.71 24.71
CA ALA A 189 -9.34 -12.95 25.95
C ALA A 189 -10.21 -12.49 27.14
N PRO A 190 -10.43 -13.34 28.17
CA PRO A 190 -11.02 -12.88 29.41
C PRO A 190 -10.04 -12.01 30.21
N ASP A 191 -10.64 -11.02 30.83
CA ASP A 191 -10.11 -10.00 31.72
C ASP A 191 -9.33 -10.59 32.92
N ARG A 192 -8.30 -9.85 33.35
CA ARG A 192 -7.84 -9.74 34.75
C ARG A 192 -7.15 -10.95 35.43
N ILE A 193 -5.82 -10.86 35.60
CA ILE A 193 -5.18 -11.20 36.88
C ILE A 193 -4.34 -10.01 37.35
N THR A 194 -4.85 -9.38 38.39
CA THR A 194 -4.10 -8.57 39.34
C THR A 194 -3.22 -9.54 40.13
N ASP A 195 -1.90 -9.36 40.15
CA ASP A 195 -1.07 -9.91 41.23
C ASP A 195 -0.07 -8.87 41.75
N LYS A 196 0.08 -8.90 43.06
CA LYS A 196 0.66 -7.88 43.92
C LYS A 196 2.19 -7.93 43.92
N GLY A 197 2.77 -6.75 44.11
CA GLY A 197 3.90 -6.44 44.99
C GLY A 197 5.00 -7.47 45.23
N GLY A 198 6.23 -7.07 44.93
CA GLY A 198 7.44 -7.66 45.51
C GLY A 198 8.67 -7.01 44.91
N GLY A 199 9.20 -6.00 45.57
CA GLY A 199 10.47 -5.39 45.19
C GLY A 199 11.63 -6.34 45.42
N ASP A 200 12.69 -6.16 44.65
CA ASP A 200 14.03 -6.36 45.22
C ASP A 200 15.06 -5.44 44.54
N ARG A 201 15.82 -4.78 45.41
CA ARG A 201 16.98 -3.95 45.11
C ARG A 201 18.21 -4.78 45.46
N ALA A 202 19.08 -5.02 44.50
CA ALA A 202 20.51 -5.39 44.64
C ALA A 202 20.97 -5.73 43.21
N ILE A 203 22.04 -5.22 42.63
CA ILE A 203 23.32 -4.63 43.07
C ILE A 203 23.84 -3.83 41.87
#